data_AF-A0A7K4YB23-F1
#
_entry.id   AF-A0A7K4YB23-F1
#
_cell.length_a   1.000
_cell.length_b   1.000
_cell.length_c   1.000
_cell.angle_alpha   90.00
_cell.angle_beta   90.00
_cell.angle_gamma   90.00
#
_symmetry.space_group_name_H-M   'P 1'
#
loop_
_entity.id
_entity.type
_entity.pdbx_description
1 polymer ?
#
loop_
_entity_poly.entity_id
_entity_poly.type
_entity_poly.pdbx_seq_one_letter_code
_entity_poly.pdbx_strand_id
1 'polypeptide(L)'
;GVNALSTSKPDQQKLIVDKHNALRRAVKPTASNMLKMKWSPAAAMNAQKWANRCTLRHSPLNMRKTNVQCGENLFMSTAPFSWSHVVQTWYNEEQDFKYGTGAIRPGAVTGHYTQLIWYNSYQVGCAVAYCPRSKFNYFYVCQYCPAGNNVMHIATPYKSGPKCGDCPGHCDRGLCTNPCKHQDAFANCGDLKTLFTCSNSMMKQKCPATCRCTTEII
;
A
#
# COMPACT_ATOMS: atom_id res chain seq x y z
N GLY A 1 -0.87 -9.48 -25.37
CA GLY A 1 -2.20 -9.83 -24.83
C GLY A 1 -2.15 -10.06 -23.33
N VAL A 2 -3.31 -10.23 -22.67
CA VAL A 2 -3.42 -10.30 -21.18
C VAL A 2 -2.52 -11.37 -20.54
N ASN A 3 -2.24 -12.48 -21.23
CA ASN A 3 -1.34 -13.54 -20.75
C ASN A 3 0.10 -13.05 -20.49
N ALA A 4 0.58 -12.04 -21.23
CA ALA A 4 1.89 -11.43 -21.00
C ALA A 4 1.93 -10.64 -19.68
N LEU A 5 0.77 -10.15 -19.22
CA LEU A 5 0.60 -9.34 -18.01
C LEU A 5 0.18 -10.17 -16.80
N SER A 6 0.04 -11.50 -16.94
CA SER A 6 -0.44 -12.37 -15.88
C SER A 6 0.50 -12.32 -14.68
N THR A 7 -0.06 -12.00 -13.51
CA THR A 7 0.66 -11.95 -12.23
C THR A 7 0.87 -13.32 -11.61
N SER A 8 0.45 -14.41 -12.28
CA SER A 8 0.93 -15.77 -11.96
C SER A 8 2.41 -15.95 -12.32
N LYS A 9 2.95 -15.12 -13.23
CA LYS A 9 4.33 -15.21 -13.67
C LYS A 9 5.28 -14.46 -12.73
N PRO A 10 6.37 -15.08 -12.25
CA PRO A 10 7.29 -14.46 -11.28
C PRO A 10 7.96 -13.16 -11.78
N ASP A 11 8.21 -13.04 -13.08
CA ASP A 11 8.77 -11.82 -13.69
C ASP A 11 7.84 -10.62 -13.53
N GLN A 12 6.53 -10.81 -13.71
CA GLN A 12 5.53 -9.75 -13.51
C GLN A 12 5.41 -9.37 -12.03
N GLN A 13 5.41 -10.36 -11.13
CA GLN A 13 5.41 -10.11 -9.67
C GLN A 13 6.64 -9.30 -9.26
N LYS A 14 7.83 -9.70 -9.73
CA LYS A 14 9.09 -9.00 -9.47
C LYS A 14 9.07 -7.58 -10.02
N LEU A 15 8.62 -7.40 -11.27
CA LEU A 15 8.52 -6.08 -11.90
C LEU A 15 7.63 -5.14 -11.08
N ILE A 16 6.47 -5.61 -10.62
CA ILE A 16 5.55 -4.83 -9.80
C ILE A 16 6.24 -4.40 -8.51
N VAL A 17 6.78 -5.36 -7.74
CA VAL A 17 7.43 -5.09 -6.45
C VAL A 17 8.63 -4.16 -6.59
N ASP A 18 9.48 -4.39 -7.60
CA ASP A 18 10.66 -3.57 -7.83
C ASP A 18 10.28 -2.15 -8.23
N LYS A 19 9.26 -1.97 -9.08
CA LYS A 19 8.77 -0.64 -9.46
C LYS A 19 8.23 0.12 -8.25
N HIS A 20 7.42 -0.53 -7.41
CA HIS A 20 6.93 0.08 -6.17
C HIS A 20 8.08 0.49 -5.25
N ASN A 21 9.04 -0.40 -5.01
CA ASN A 21 10.18 -0.12 -4.15
C ASN A 21 11.11 0.97 -4.71
N ALA A 22 11.26 1.07 -6.03
CA ALA A 22 12.02 2.16 -6.66
C ALA A 22 11.35 3.52 -6.39
N LEU A 23 10.03 3.61 -6.57
CA LEU A 23 9.26 4.83 -6.31
C LEU A 23 9.26 5.20 -4.82
N ARG A 24 9.09 4.22 -3.92
CA ARG A 24 9.16 4.41 -2.46
C ARG A 24 10.51 4.96 -1.99
N ARG A 25 11.62 4.60 -2.66
CA ARG A 25 12.95 5.16 -2.37
C ARG A 25 13.14 6.60 -2.85
N ALA A 26 12.33 7.02 -3.81
CA ALA A 26 12.48 8.29 -4.53
C ALA A 26 11.59 9.42 -3.98
N VAL A 27 10.73 9.12 -2.99
CA VAL A 27 9.81 10.10 -2.41
C VAL A 27 10.51 11.37 -1.94
N LYS A 28 9.80 12.50 -2.08
CA LYS A 28 10.19 13.81 -1.57
C LYS A 28 9.03 14.38 -0.73
N PRO A 29 9.29 14.85 0.50
CA PRO A 29 10.54 14.73 1.27
C PRO A 29 10.96 13.27 1.51
N THR A 30 12.19 13.03 1.97
CA THR A 30 12.65 11.66 2.25
C THR A 30 11.89 11.06 3.43
N ALA A 31 11.74 9.73 3.43
CA ALA A 31 11.01 9.00 4.47
C ALA A 31 11.96 8.24 5.41
N SER A 32 11.74 8.35 6.72
CA SER A 32 12.55 7.64 7.72
C SER A 32 12.05 6.22 8.04
N ASN A 33 10.77 5.94 7.78
CA ASN A 33 10.10 4.69 8.17
C ASN A 33 9.49 3.91 6.98
N MET A 34 9.88 4.21 5.74
CA MET A 34 9.29 3.59 4.56
C MET A 34 9.64 2.09 4.47
N LEU A 35 8.66 1.19 4.66
CA LEU A 35 8.92 -0.24 4.55
C LEU A 35 9.16 -0.69 3.11
N LYS A 36 10.03 -1.68 2.95
CA LYS A 36 10.22 -2.41 1.69
C LYS A 36 9.00 -3.28 1.40
N MET A 37 8.41 -3.09 0.23
CA MET A 37 7.32 -3.94 -0.25
C MET A 37 7.83 -5.31 -0.71
N LYS A 38 7.00 -6.33 -0.48
CA LYS A 38 7.14 -7.69 -1.01
C LYS A 38 5.85 -8.19 -1.63
N TRP A 39 5.93 -9.19 -2.49
CA TRP A 39 4.77 -9.83 -3.06
C TRP A 39 3.98 -10.62 -2.00
N SER A 40 2.65 -10.56 -2.06
CA SER A 40 1.75 -11.34 -1.22
C SER A 40 0.83 -12.21 -2.08
N PRO A 41 1.04 -13.53 -2.07
CA PRO A 41 0.16 -14.46 -2.78
C PRO A 41 -1.31 -14.35 -2.34
N ALA A 42 -1.56 -14.13 -1.05
CA ALA A 42 -2.92 -13.98 -0.52
C ALA A 42 -3.62 -12.73 -1.07
N ALA A 43 -2.92 -11.59 -1.12
CA ALA A 43 -3.46 -10.37 -1.71
C ALA A 43 -3.68 -10.53 -3.23
N ALA A 44 -2.77 -11.23 -3.92
CA ALA A 44 -2.90 -11.48 -5.36
C ALA A 44 -4.12 -12.37 -5.69
N MET A 45 -4.38 -13.40 -4.88
CA MET A 45 -5.58 -14.22 -5.03
C MET A 45 -6.87 -13.41 -4.85
N ASN A 46 -6.92 -12.53 -3.85
CA ASN A 46 -8.06 -11.64 -3.64
C ASN A 46 -8.24 -10.65 -4.80
N ALA A 47 -7.14 -10.03 -5.26
CA ALA A 47 -7.15 -9.14 -6.42
C ALA A 47 -7.65 -9.85 -7.68
N GLN A 48 -7.23 -11.10 -7.93
CA GLN A 48 -7.68 -11.88 -9.08
C GLN A 48 -9.17 -12.22 -9.01
N LYS A 49 -9.66 -12.65 -7.83
CA LYS A 49 -11.08 -12.89 -7.60
C LYS A 49 -11.92 -11.66 -7.93
N TRP A 50 -11.44 -10.47 -7.60
CA TRP A 50 -12.15 -9.23 -7.90
C TRP A 50 -12.02 -8.82 -9.37
N ALA A 51 -10.81 -8.85 -9.93
CA ALA A 51 -10.56 -8.50 -11.33
C ALA A 51 -11.44 -9.33 -12.29
N ASN A 52 -11.58 -10.62 -12.03
CA ASN A 52 -12.38 -11.54 -12.84
C ASN A 52 -13.88 -11.21 -12.88
N ARG A 53 -14.39 -10.40 -11.94
CA ARG A 53 -15.80 -9.97 -11.95
C ARG A 53 -16.06 -8.84 -12.93
N CYS A 54 -15.02 -8.21 -13.49
CA CYS A 54 -15.14 -7.17 -14.51
C CYS A 54 -16.10 -6.01 -14.15
N THR A 55 -16.21 -5.70 -12.85
CA THR A 55 -17.12 -4.67 -12.31
C THR A 55 -16.64 -3.25 -12.56
N LEU A 56 -15.33 -3.06 -12.83
CA LEU A 56 -14.70 -1.76 -13.00
C LEU A 56 -14.95 -0.80 -11.82
N ARG A 57 -14.96 -1.35 -10.59
CA ARG A 57 -15.19 -0.61 -9.35
C ARG A 57 -14.32 -1.16 -8.23
N HIS A 58 -14.21 -0.44 -7.13
CA HIS A 58 -13.54 -0.94 -5.92
C HIS A 58 -14.27 -2.13 -5.31
N SER A 59 -13.51 -3.10 -4.81
CA SER A 59 -14.05 -4.28 -4.14
C SER A 59 -14.61 -3.93 -2.76
N PRO A 60 -15.58 -4.69 -2.21
CA PRO A 60 -16.01 -4.47 -0.83
C PRO A 60 -14.88 -4.83 0.16
N LEU A 61 -14.88 -4.24 1.36
CA LEU A 61 -13.79 -4.39 2.34
C LEU A 61 -13.50 -5.84 2.74
N ASN A 62 -14.55 -6.67 2.82
CA ASN A 62 -14.42 -8.10 3.13
C ASN A 62 -13.69 -8.91 2.04
N MET A 63 -13.57 -8.37 0.81
CA MET A 63 -12.77 -8.95 -0.27
C MET A 63 -11.35 -8.39 -0.34
N ARG A 64 -10.99 -7.51 0.59
CA ARG A 64 -9.67 -6.89 0.73
C ARG A 64 -9.06 -7.25 2.08
N LYS A 65 -9.12 -8.53 2.45
CA LYS A 65 -8.63 -9.01 3.74
C LYS A 65 -7.75 -10.25 3.56
N THR A 66 -6.56 -10.19 4.14
CA THR A 66 -5.66 -11.34 4.31
C THR A 66 -5.69 -11.73 5.80
N ASN A 67 -4.54 -11.80 6.47
CA ASN A 67 -4.48 -11.73 7.93
C ASN A 67 -4.76 -10.32 8.46
N VAL A 68 -4.73 -9.32 7.57
CA VAL A 68 -4.95 -7.90 7.87
C VAL A 68 -5.90 -7.28 6.85
N GLN A 69 -6.49 -6.13 7.19
CA GLN A 69 -7.23 -5.34 6.21
C GLN A 69 -6.26 -4.74 5.18
N CYS A 70 -6.65 -4.74 3.91
CA CYS A 70 -5.86 -4.27 2.78
C CYS A 70 -6.56 -3.13 2.02
N GLY A 71 -5.75 -2.24 1.44
CA GLY A 71 -6.17 -1.19 0.51
C GLY A 71 -6.22 -1.70 -0.92
N GLU A 72 -6.56 -0.83 -1.88
CA GLU A 72 -6.68 -1.22 -3.29
C GLU A 72 -6.49 -0.04 -4.25
N ASN A 73 -5.69 -0.24 -5.29
CA ASN A 73 -5.61 0.63 -6.46
C ASN A 73 -6.18 -0.08 -7.68
N LEU A 74 -6.86 0.67 -8.55
CA LEU A 74 -7.47 0.17 -9.77
C LEU A 74 -6.97 0.93 -10.99
N PHE A 75 -6.85 0.23 -12.11
CA PHE A 75 -6.59 0.86 -13.41
C PHE A 75 -7.44 0.17 -14.47
N MET A 76 -7.95 0.95 -15.41
CA MET A 76 -8.88 0.50 -16.44
C MET A 76 -8.44 1.07 -17.78
N SER A 77 -8.45 0.24 -18.82
CA SER A 77 -8.01 0.64 -20.16
C SER A 77 -8.68 -0.18 -21.24
N THR A 78 -8.74 0.37 -22.45
CA THR A 78 -9.23 -0.32 -23.66
C THR A 78 -8.14 -1.20 -24.30
N ALA A 79 -6.88 -0.95 -23.97
CA ALA A 79 -5.70 -1.66 -24.49
C ALA A 79 -4.83 -2.21 -23.34
N PRO A 80 -4.02 -3.26 -23.58
CA PRO A 80 -3.12 -3.78 -22.56
C PRO A 80 -1.96 -2.81 -22.29
N PHE A 81 -1.64 -2.58 -21.01
CA PHE A 81 -0.51 -1.78 -20.55
C PHE A 81 0.39 -2.61 -19.64
N SER A 82 1.69 -2.35 -19.69
CA SER A 82 2.64 -3.01 -18.79
C SER A 82 2.37 -2.60 -17.35
N TRP A 83 2.66 -3.48 -16.40
CA TRP A 83 2.55 -3.15 -14.98
C TRP A 83 3.42 -1.94 -14.58
N SER A 84 4.57 -1.75 -15.22
CA SER A 84 5.40 -0.55 -15.00
C SER A 84 4.66 0.74 -15.37
N HIS A 85 3.93 0.72 -16.49
CA HIS A 85 3.11 1.86 -16.91
C HIS A 85 1.99 2.10 -15.90
N VAL A 86 1.22 1.06 -15.54
CA VAL A 86 0.10 1.17 -14.61
C VAL A 86 0.52 1.74 -13.25
N VAL A 87 1.61 1.21 -12.68
CA VAL A 87 2.15 1.70 -11.40
C VAL A 87 2.65 3.13 -11.52
N GLN A 88 3.25 3.51 -12.65
CA GLN A 88 3.67 4.89 -12.89
C GLN A 88 2.47 5.83 -13.01
N THR A 89 1.38 5.42 -13.67
CA THR A 89 0.17 6.24 -13.78
C THR A 89 -0.42 6.57 -12.41
N TRP A 90 -0.52 5.59 -11.51
CA TRP A 90 -0.93 5.82 -10.12
C TRP A 90 0.03 6.74 -9.37
N TYR A 91 1.34 6.62 -9.62
CA TYR A 91 2.34 7.46 -8.98
C TYR A 91 2.29 8.92 -9.46
N ASN A 92 1.93 9.16 -10.72
CA ASN A 92 1.91 10.51 -11.30
C ASN A 92 0.88 11.46 -10.65
N GLU A 93 -0.04 10.94 -9.84
CA GLU A 93 -0.88 11.78 -8.97
C GLU A 93 -0.05 12.61 -7.97
N GLU A 94 1.26 12.33 -7.80
CA GLU A 94 2.18 13.17 -7.02
C GLU A 94 2.15 14.64 -7.46
N GLN A 95 1.86 14.92 -8.73
CA GLN A 95 1.80 16.27 -9.29
C GLN A 95 0.72 17.13 -8.62
N ASP A 96 -0.29 16.47 -8.03
CA ASP A 96 -1.41 17.10 -7.34
C ASP A 96 -1.34 16.93 -5.82
N PHE A 97 -0.22 16.44 -5.29
CA PHE A 97 -0.04 16.19 -3.88
C PHE A 97 1.09 17.05 -3.29
N LYS A 98 0.84 17.64 -2.13
CA LYS A 98 1.87 18.28 -1.32
C LYS A 98 1.91 17.62 0.05
N TYR A 99 3.08 17.10 0.42
CA TYR A 99 3.29 16.49 1.74
C TYR A 99 2.95 17.47 2.86
N GLY A 100 2.20 17.01 3.86
CA GLY A 100 1.67 17.80 4.98
C GLY A 100 0.40 18.58 4.65
N THR A 101 0.02 18.71 3.38
CA THR A 101 -1.20 19.40 2.94
C THR A 101 -2.22 18.44 2.33
N GLY A 102 -1.78 17.42 1.59
CA GLY A 102 -2.64 16.52 0.83
C GLY A 102 -2.83 16.99 -0.62
N ALA A 103 -4.04 16.83 -1.14
CA ALA A 103 -4.39 17.27 -2.50
C ALA A 103 -4.33 18.80 -2.62
N ILE A 104 -3.64 19.32 -3.63
CA ILE A 104 -3.42 20.77 -3.81
C ILE A 104 -4.43 21.44 -4.76
N ARG A 105 -5.27 20.66 -5.42
CA ARG A 105 -6.36 21.15 -6.26
C ARG A 105 -7.69 20.56 -5.79
N PRO A 106 -8.78 21.33 -5.78
CA PRO A 106 -10.11 20.80 -5.49
C PRO A 106 -10.44 19.62 -6.41
N GLY A 107 -10.89 18.50 -5.81
CA GLY A 107 -11.26 17.29 -6.55
C GLY A 107 -10.10 16.47 -7.12
N ALA A 108 -8.84 16.85 -6.87
CA ALA A 108 -7.70 16.04 -7.33
C ALA A 108 -7.66 14.69 -6.62
N VAL A 109 -7.44 13.63 -7.40
CA VAL A 109 -7.27 12.27 -6.90
C VAL A 109 -5.79 12.06 -6.59
N THR A 110 -5.48 11.78 -5.33
CA THR A 110 -4.12 11.50 -4.86
C THR A 110 -4.00 10.15 -4.13
N GLY A 111 -5.13 9.45 -4.00
CA GLY A 111 -5.24 8.23 -3.20
C GLY A 111 -4.42 7.07 -3.77
N HIS A 112 -4.23 6.98 -5.09
CA HIS A 112 -3.41 5.92 -5.66
C HIS A 112 -1.94 6.16 -5.36
N TYR A 113 -1.48 7.42 -5.52
CA TYR A 113 -0.13 7.82 -5.15
C TYR A 113 0.14 7.57 -3.66
N THR A 114 -0.70 8.09 -2.76
CA THR A 114 -0.49 7.95 -1.31
C THR A 114 -0.48 6.49 -0.88
N GLN A 115 -1.27 5.60 -1.50
CA GLN A 115 -1.23 4.17 -1.23
C GLN A 115 0.08 3.52 -1.68
N LEU A 116 0.63 3.89 -2.85
CA LEU A 116 1.92 3.37 -3.32
C LEU A 116 3.05 3.67 -2.34
N ILE A 117 3.04 4.89 -1.79
CA ILE A 117 4.07 5.41 -0.87
C ILE A 117 3.66 5.33 0.60
N TRP A 118 2.63 4.54 0.94
CA TRP A 118 2.19 4.40 2.31
C TRP A 118 3.20 3.61 3.13
N TYR A 119 3.74 4.18 4.21
CA TYR A 119 4.94 3.66 4.85
C TYR A 119 4.79 2.23 5.35
N ASN A 120 3.64 1.86 5.93
CA ASN A 120 3.43 0.53 6.50
C ASN A 120 2.82 -0.48 5.53
N SER A 121 2.36 -0.10 4.34
CA SER A 121 1.89 -1.05 3.32
C SER A 121 3.07 -1.79 2.70
N TYR A 122 3.53 -2.87 3.35
CA TYR A 122 4.73 -3.61 2.94
C TYR A 122 4.43 -4.87 2.12
N GLN A 123 3.16 -5.20 1.87
CA GLN A 123 2.76 -6.31 1.02
C GLN A 123 1.88 -5.83 -0.12
N VAL A 124 2.12 -6.33 -1.33
CA VAL A 124 1.29 -6.04 -2.50
C VAL A 124 0.98 -7.32 -3.25
N GLY A 125 -0.25 -7.45 -3.74
CA GLY A 125 -0.64 -8.51 -4.65
C GLY A 125 -1.60 -7.96 -5.68
N CYS A 126 -1.36 -8.29 -6.95
CA CYS A 126 -2.08 -7.69 -8.07
C CYS A 126 -2.62 -8.74 -9.03
N ALA A 127 -3.58 -8.33 -9.86
CA ALA A 127 -4.16 -9.11 -10.92
C ALA A 127 -4.65 -8.22 -12.06
N VAL A 128 -4.70 -8.78 -13.26
CA VAL A 128 -5.33 -8.18 -14.43
C VAL A 128 -6.33 -9.17 -15.02
N ALA A 129 -7.48 -8.66 -15.47
CA ALA A 129 -8.50 -9.43 -16.18
C ALA A 129 -8.81 -8.78 -17.53
N TYR A 130 -9.10 -9.62 -18.53
CA TYR A 130 -9.66 -9.19 -19.80
C TYR A 130 -11.20 -9.26 -19.74
N CYS A 131 -11.86 -8.13 -19.96
CA CYS A 131 -13.28 -7.90 -19.77
C CYS A 131 -13.93 -7.47 -21.09
N PRO A 132 -14.13 -8.37 -22.07
CA PRO A 132 -14.50 -8.02 -23.45
C PRO A 132 -15.87 -7.33 -23.58
N ARG A 133 -16.75 -7.50 -22.60
CA ARG A 133 -18.10 -6.91 -22.56
C ARG A 133 -18.18 -5.59 -21.78
N SER A 134 -17.06 -5.15 -21.21
CA SER A 134 -16.99 -3.93 -20.40
C SER A 134 -16.48 -2.76 -21.24
N LYS A 135 -16.83 -1.52 -20.88
CA LYS A 135 -16.32 -0.29 -21.53
C LYS A 135 -14.80 -0.24 -21.60
N PHE A 136 -14.13 -0.79 -20.59
CA PHE A 136 -12.69 -0.97 -20.55
C PHE A 136 -12.38 -2.46 -20.56
N ASN A 137 -11.71 -2.92 -21.62
CA ASN A 137 -11.43 -4.33 -21.85
C ASN A 137 -10.37 -4.89 -20.91
N TYR A 138 -9.60 -4.05 -20.21
CA TYR A 138 -8.55 -4.49 -19.28
C TYR A 138 -8.76 -3.84 -17.92
N PHE A 139 -8.91 -4.69 -16.90
CA PHE A 139 -9.13 -4.28 -15.51
C PHE A 139 -8.00 -4.77 -14.63
N TYR A 140 -7.25 -3.83 -14.04
CA TYR A 140 -6.10 -4.07 -13.18
C TYR A 140 -6.47 -3.74 -11.74
N VAL A 141 -6.07 -4.61 -10.83
CA VAL A 141 -6.35 -4.51 -9.40
C VAL A 141 -5.04 -4.79 -8.66
N CYS A 142 -4.60 -3.90 -7.80
CA CYS A 142 -3.54 -4.15 -6.82
C CYS A 142 -4.09 -3.95 -5.42
N GLN A 143 -3.91 -4.92 -4.54
CA GLN A 143 -4.26 -4.82 -3.12
C GLN A 143 -3.01 -4.69 -2.26
N TYR A 144 -3.08 -3.83 -1.25
CA TYR A 144 -1.95 -3.40 -0.42
C TYR A 144 -2.20 -3.74 1.04
N CYS A 145 -1.33 -4.50 1.67
CA CYS A 145 -1.53 -4.97 3.04
C CYS A 145 -0.34 -4.56 3.93
N PRO A 146 -0.58 -3.95 5.10
CA PRO A 146 -1.85 -3.37 5.57
C PRO A 146 -2.38 -2.25 4.66
N ALA A 147 -3.67 -1.94 4.81
CA ALA A 147 -4.31 -0.83 4.12
C ALA A 147 -3.65 0.52 4.46
N GLY A 148 -3.40 1.32 3.44
CA GLY A 148 -2.98 2.72 3.62
C GLY A 148 -4.15 3.69 3.64
N ASN A 149 -3.85 4.96 3.35
CA ASN A 149 -4.83 6.04 3.19
C ASN A 149 -5.78 6.20 4.39
N ASN A 150 -5.25 6.10 5.61
CA ASN A 150 -5.99 6.51 6.79
C ASN A 150 -6.36 7.99 6.63
N VAL A 151 -7.65 8.30 6.75
CA VAL A 151 -8.21 9.65 6.56
C VAL A 151 -7.53 10.71 7.42
N MET A 152 -7.07 10.36 8.62
CA MET A 152 -6.39 11.27 9.53
C MET A 152 -4.94 11.57 9.14
N HIS A 153 -4.32 10.72 8.32
CA HIS A 153 -2.89 10.78 8.00
C HIS A 153 -2.62 10.81 6.49
N ILE A 154 -3.65 10.98 5.65
CA ILE A 154 -3.49 10.91 4.19
C ILE A 154 -2.53 11.98 3.64
N ALA A 155 -2.44 13.14 4.31
CA ALA A 155 -1.49 14.20 3.98
C ALA A 155 -0.04 13.88 4.38
N THR A 156 0.18 12.90 5.25
CA THR A 156 1.50 12.45 5.73
C THR A 156 1.62 10.93 5.64
N PRO A 157 1.68 10.37 4.41
CA PRO A 157 1.64 8.91 4.16
C PRO A 157 2.87 8.16 4.67
N TYR A 158 3.90 8.87 5.11
CA TYR A 158 5.11 8.37 5.76
C TYR A 158 5.63 9.42 6.73
N LYS A 159 6.60 9.07 7.58
CA LYS A 159 7.29 10.02 8.45
C LYS A 159 8.46 10.64 7.68
N SER A 160 8.42 11.96 7.49
CA SER A 160 9.52 12.71 6.87
C SER A 160 10.78 12.66 7.75
N GLY A 161 11.92 12.37 7.14
CA GLY A 161 13.21 12.29 7.82
C GLY A 161 14.30 11.62 6.98
N PRO A 162 15.52 11.47 7.54
CA PRO A 162 16.60 10.75 6.87
C PRO A 162 16.19 9.31 6.52
N LYS A 163 16.57 8.83 5.34
CA LYS A 163 16.22 7.47 4.88
C LYS A 163 16.63 6.43 5.92
N CYS A 164 15.71 5.53 6.27
CA CYS A 164 15.89 4.51 7.31
C CYS A 164 16.19 5.03 8.73
N GLY A 165 15.92 6.31 9.03
CA GLY A 165 16.17 6.90 10.35
C GLY A 165 15.40 6.21 11.49
N ASP A 166 14.26 5.58 11.21
CA ASP A 166 13.47 4.86 12.21
C ASP A 166 13.73 3.34 12.22
N CYS A 167 14.69 2.85 11.43
CA CYS A 167 15.02 1.41 11.33
C CYS A 167 16.54 1.15 11.22
N PRO A 168 17.35 1.63 12.18
CA PRO A 168 18.78 1.36 12.20
C PRO A 168 19.05 -0.15 12.21
N GLY A 169 20.02 -0.61 11.41
CA GLY A 169 20.32 -2.04 11.24
C GLY A 169 19.33 -2.82 10.37
N HIS A 170 18.20 -2.23 9.97
CA HIS A 170 17.15 -2.88 9.18
C HIS A 170 16.82 -2.07 7.92
N CYS A 171 17.85 -1.73 7.14
CA CYS A 171 17.74 -0.88 5.96
C CYS A 171 18.23 -1.58 4.68
N ASP A 172 17.40 -1.64 3.64
CA ASP A 172 17.80 -2.01 2.27
C ASP A 172 17.67 -0.79 1.34
N ARG A 173 18.79 -0.09 1.17
CA ARG A 173 18.94 1.04 0.24
C ARG A 173 17.83 2.08 0.43
N GLY A 174 17.62 2.50 1.68
CA GLY A 174 16.65 3.54 2.04
C GLY A 174 15.22 3.05 2.31
N LEU A 175 14.98 1.73 2.37
CA LEU A 175 13.71 1.15 2.80
C LEU A 175 13.92 0.28 4.04
N CYS A 176 13.04 0.41 5.03
CA CYS A 176 13.03 -0.41 6.24
C CYS A 176 12.62 -1.85 5.94
N THR A 177 13.20 -2.82 6.65
CA THR A 177 12.96 -4.27 6.43
C THR A 177 12.41 -4.99 7.67
N ASN A 178 12.03 -4.26 8.71
CA ASN A 178 11.56 -4.73 10.01
C ASN A 178 10.08 -4.32 10.24
N PRO A 179 9.11 -4.83 9.46
CA PRO A 179 7.70 -4.53 9.71
C PRO A 179 7.21 -5.18 11.00
N CYS A 180 6.39 -4.47 11.76
CA CYS A 180 5.67 -5.03 12.89
C CYS A 180 4.64 -6.08 12.38
N LYS A 181 4.60 -7.24 13.03
CA LYS A 181 3.66 -8.33 12.67
C LYS A 181 2.31 -8.20 13.37
N HIS A 182 2.22 -7.33 14.38
CA HIS A 182 0.98 -7.00 15.06
C HIS A 182 0.31 -5.81 14.40
N GLN A 183 -0.99 -5.63 14.67
CA GLN A 183 -1.74 -4.47 14.20
C GLN A 183 -2.52 -3.86 15.33
N ASP A 184 -2.45 -2.54 15.39
CA ASP A 184 -3.32 -1.76 16.24
C ASP A 184 -4.72 -1.67 15.62
N ALA A 185 -5.73 -1.82 16.46
CA ALA A 185 -7.13 -1.64 16.09
C ALA A 185 -7.51 -0.16 16.00
N PHE A 186 -6.76 0.72 16.66
CA PHE A 186 -7.00 2.16 16.68
C PHE A 186 -5.80 2.93 16.13
N ALA A 187 -6.07 3.97 15.35
CA ALA A 187 -5.03 4.83 14.77
C ALA A 187 -4.28 5.65 15.83
N ASN A 188 -4.92 5.98 16.95
CA ASN A 188 -4.37 6.78 18.04
C ASN A 188 -3.75 5.94 19.17
N CYS A 189 -3.37 4.68 18.91
CA CYS A 189 -2.75 3.83 19.93
C CYS A 189 -1.46 4.43 20.52
N GLY A 190 -0.71 5.23 19.75
CA GLY A 190 0.43 6.00 20.26
C GLY A 190 0.03 6.97 21.38
N ASP A 191 -1.03 7.74 21.18
CA ASP A 191 -1.55 8.67 22.18
C ASP A 191 -2.13 7.92 23.38
N LEU A 192 -2.88 6.84 23.13
CA LEU A 192 -3.45 5.99 24.18
C LEU A 192 -2.37 5.37 25.06
N LYS A 193 -1.18 5.06 24.53
CA LYS A 193 -0.04 4.57 25.32
C LYS A 193 0.46 5.59 26.34
N THR A 194 0.31 6.89 26.06
CA THR A 194 0.70 7.95 26.99
C THR A 194 -0.27 8.06 28.18
N LEU A 195 -1.54 7.70 27.96
CA LEU A 195 -2.58 7.71 28.99
C LEU A 195 -2.68 6.38 29.75
N PHE A 196 -2.46 5.26 29.04
CA PHE A 196 -2.59 3.90 29.54
C PHE A 196 -1.33 3.11 29.22
N THR A 197 -0.71 2.52 30.24
CA THR A 197 0.46 1.67 30.04
C THR A 197 0.09 0.38 29.31
N CYS A 198 1.08 -0.28 28.69
CA CYS A 198 0.89 -1.57 28.03
C CYS A 198 0.60 -2.74 28.98
N SER A 199 0.55 -2.52 30.30
CA SER A 199 0.02 -3.50 31.25
C SER A 199 -1.51 -3.52 31.26
N ASN A 200 -2.16 -2.42 30.83
CA ASN A 200 -3.62 -2.28 30.73
C ASN A 200 -4.23 -3.30 29.73
N SER A 201 -5.34 -3.93 30.13
CA SER A 201 -6.01 -4.97 29.33
C SER A 201 -6.47 -4.47 27.96
N MET A 202 -7.05 -3.27 27.90
CA MET A 202 -7.50 -2.64 26.65
C MET A 202 -6.32 -2.40 25.71
N MET A 203 -5.21 -1.86 26.22
CA MET A 203 -3.98 -1.64 25.43
C MET A 203 -3.42 -2.96 24.87
N LYS A 204 -3.35 -4.01 25.69
CA LYS A 204 -2.87 -5.33 25.24
C LYS A 204 -3.69 -5.93 24.10
N GLN A 205 -5.01 -5.70 24.11
CA GLN A 205 -5.93 -6.28 23.13
C GLN A 205 -6.09 -5.42 21.88
N LYS A 206 -6.15 -4.10 22.04
CA LYS A 206 -6.49 -3.16 20.95
C LYS A 206 -5.27 -2.46 20.37
N CYS A 207 -4.16 -2.38 21.09
CA CYS A 207 -2.93 -1.74 20.64
C CYS A 207 -1.70 -2.68 20.71
N PRO A 208 -1.79 -3.93 20.22
CA PRO A 208 -0.71 -4.90 20.37
C PRO A 208 0.55 -4.52 19.57
N ALA A 209 0.46 -3.76 18.47
CA ALA A 209 1.62 -3.30 17.73
C ALA A 209 2.38 -2.25 18.56
N THR A 210 1.67 -1.20 18.98
CA THR A 210 2.21 -0.15 19.86
C THR A 210 2.82 -0.70 21.16
N CYS A 211 2.31 -1.82 21.69
CA CYS A 211 2.78 -2.41 22.93
C CYS A 211 3.86 -3.48 22.80
N ARG A 212 4.00 -4.15 21.64
CA ARG A 212 4.91 -5.28 21.48
C ARG A 212 6.04 -5.03 20.49
N CYS A 213 5.82 -4.14 19.52
CA CYS A 213 6.83 -3.78 18.53
C CYS A 213 7.59 -2.55 19.03
N THR A 214 8.79 -2.77 19.57
CA THR A 214 9.64 -1.70 20.12
C THR A 214 10.72 -1.26 19.15
N THR A 215 11.06 -2.10 18.17
CA THR A 215 12.12 -1.85 17.19
C THR A 215 11.61 -1.85 15.76
N GLU A 216 10.43 -2.42 15.53
CA GLU A 216 9.79 -2.57 14.23
C GLU A 216 8.97 -1.34 13.84
N ILE A 217 8.78 -1.16 12.53
CA ILE A 217 7.87 -0.15 12.00
C ILE A 217 6.42 -0.61 12.19
N ILE A 218 5.65 0.14 12.98
CA ILE A 218 4.21 -0.05 13.25
C ILE A 218 3.37 0.69 12.22
#